data_AF-A0A0Q0YXG3-F1
#
_entry.id   AF-A0A0Q0YXG3-F1
#
_cell.length_a   1.000
_cell.length_b   1.000
_cell.length_c   1.000
_cell.angle_alpha   90.00
_cell.angle_beta   90.00
_cell.angle_gamma   90.00
#
_symmetry.space_group_name_H-M   'P 1'
#
loop_
_entity.id
_entity.type
_entity.pdbx_description
1 polymer ?
#
loop_
_entity_poly.entity_id
_entity_poly.type
_entity_poly.pdbx_seq_one_letter_code
_entity_poly.pdbx_strand_id
1 'polypeptide(L)'
;METKQRNRAGKSPPRMRKKCGSNAGYQHHIRKRESPCQRCREAHSAWARAARRGEKPKGWVPSVRIEKRMTMLIDRVASMSEEELEALAVAHERQLRLEAQAER
;
A
#
# COMPACT_ATOMS: atom_id res chain seq x y z
N MET A 1 -27.35 -14.10 0.72
CA MET A 1 -26.15 -13.24 0.91
C MET A 1 -25.92 -12.43 -0.37
N GLU A 2 -26.64 -11.32 -0.55
CA GLU A 2 -26.45 -10.44 -1.71
C GLU A 2 -25.24 -9.53 -1.49
N THR A 3 -24.16 -9.75 -2.24
CA THR A 3 -23.02 -8.83 -2.26
C THR A 3 -23.42 -7.56 -2.99
N LYS A 4 -23.79 -6.53 -2.21
CA LYS A 4 -24.09 -5.16 -2.65
C LYS A 4 -22.99 -4.63 -3.58
N GLN A 5 -23.22 -4.69 -4.89
CA GLN A 5 -22.32 -4.08 -5.88
C GLN A 5 -22.35 -2.57 -5.65
N ARG A 6 -21.25 -2.02 -5.13
CA ARG A 6 -21.12 -0.56 -4.98
C ARG A 6 -21.10 0.06 -6.38
N ASN A 7 -22.23 0.61 -6.79
CA ASN A 7 -22.41 1.33 -8.04
C ASN A 7 -21.32 2.42 -8.18
N ARG A 8 -20.40 2.23 -9.13
CA ARG A 8 -19.38 3.20 -9.54
C ARG A 8 -20.01 4.26 -10.46
N ALA A 9 -21.06 4.94 -10.01
CA ALA A 9 -21.62 6.08 -10.71
C ALA A 9 -20.56 7.20 -10.72
N GLY A 10 -19.91 7.44 -11.86
CA GLY A 10 -18.87 8.47 -12.00
C GLY A 10 -17.60 8.07 -12.75
N LYS A 11 -17.48 6.83 -13.27
CA LYS A 11 -16.33 6.45 -14.09
C LYS A 11 -16.66 6.53 -15.57
N SER A 12 -15.92 7.38 -16.29
CA SER A 12 -15.99 7.50 -17.75
C SER A 12 -15.76 6.14 -18.43
N PRO A 13 -16.36 5.90 -19.61
CA PRO A 13 -16.21 4.64 -20.32
C PRO A 13 -14.73 4.31 -20.62
N PRO A 14 -14.36 3.01 -20.67
CA PRO A 14 -12.99 2.59 -20.96
C PRO A 14 -12.56 3.08 -22.34
N ARG A 15 -11.51 3.91 -22.41
CA ARG A 15 -10.85 4.21 -23.70
C ARG A 15 -9.75 3.18 -23.94
N MET A 16 -9.88 2.37 -25.00
CA MET A 16 -8.85 1.40 -25.35
C MET A 16 -7.61 2.09 -25.89
N ARG A 17 -6.44 1.77 -25.33
CA ARG A 17 -5.14 2.37 -25.66
C ARG A 17 -4.13 1.27 -25.96
N LYS A 18 -3.02 1.62 -26.61
CA LYS A 18 -1.91 0.69 -26.92
C LYS A 18 -1.34 -0.03 -25.68
N LYS A 19 -1.43 0.57 -24.49
CA LYS A 19 -0.91 0.00 -23.21
C LYS A 19 -1.93 -0.86 -22.44
N CYS A 20 -3.14 -1.08 -22.97
CA CYS A 20 -4.15 -1.93 -22.34
C CYS A 20 -3.71 -3.41 -22.33
N GLY A 21 -4.25 -4.19 -21.39
CA GLY A 21 -3.87 -5.61 -21.23
C GLY A 21 -2.67 -5.85 -20.31
N SER A 22 -2.23 -4.85 -19.57
CA SER A 22 -1.17 -4.96 -18.57
C SER A 22 -1.63 -4.39 -17.22
N ASN A 23 -0.97 -4.77 -16.12
CA ASN A 23 -1.21 -4.15 -14.81
C ASN A 23 -0.97 -2.62 -14.86
N ALA A 24 0.03 -2.18 -15.64
CA ALA A 24 0.28 -0.75 -15.86
C ALA A 24 -0.89 -0.05 -16.58
N GLY A 25 -1.50 -0.71 -17.57
CA GLY A 25 -2.71 -0.23 -18.24
C GLY A 25 -3.91 -0.12 -17.30
N TYR A 26 -4.11 -1.10 -16.41
CA TYR A 26 -5.12 -1.03 -15.36
C TYR A 26 -4.92 0.18 -14.45
N GLN A 27 -3.70 0.36 -13.94
CA GLN A 27 -3.37 1.51 -13.09
C GLN A 27 -3.57 2.84 -13.81
N HIS A 28 -3.33 2.89 -15.13
CA HIS A 28 -3.59 4.09 -15.92
C HIS A 28 -5.08 4.46 -15.94
N HIS A 29 -5.97 3.49 -16.15
CA HIS A 29 -7.43 3.73 -16.08
C HIS A 29 -7.84 4.25 -14.70
N ILE A 30 -7.30 3.66 -13.62
CA ILE A 30 -7.59 4.12 -12.26
C ILE A 30 -7.13 5.57 -12.05
N ARG A 31 -5.91 5.93 -12.46
CA ARG A 31 -5.39 7.30 -12.36
C ARG A 31 -6.23 8.30 -13.16
N LYS A 32 -6.71 7.89 -14.33
CA LYS A 32 -7.58 8.70 -15.19
C LYS A 32 -9.06 8.67 -14.78
N ARG A 33 -9.40 7.96 -13.69
CA ARG A 33 -10.78 7.75 -13.23
C ARG A 33 -11.70 7.15 -14.31
N GLU A 34 -11.13 6.39 -15.24
CA GLU A 34 -11.85 5.65 -16.26
C GLU A 34 -12.21 4.24 -15.74
N SER A 35 -13.27 3.66 -16.29
CA SER A 35 -13.55 2.24 -16.11
C SER A 35 -12.47 1.41 -16.79
N PRO A 36 -11.85 0.41 -16.13
CA PRO A 36 -10.86 -0.44 -16.78
C PRO A 36 -11.50 -1.37 -17.82
N CYS A 37 -10.89 -1.49 -19.00
CA CYS A 37 -11.30 -2.48 -19.99
C CYS A 37 -11.10 -3.91 -19.48
N GLN A 38 -11.74 -4.89 -20.14
CA GLN A 38 -11.70 -6.29 -19.73
C GLN A 38 -10.27 -6.84 -19.70
N ARG A 39 -9.47 -6.60 -20.75
CA ARG A 39 -8.07 -7.04 -20.83
C ARG A 39 -7.22 -6.52 -19.65
N CYS A 40 -7.44 -5.26 -19.25
CA CYS A 40 -6.76 -4.68 -18.09
C CYS A 40 -7.22 -5.32 -16.77
N ARG A 41 -8.51 -5.65 -16.63
CA ARG A 41 -9.05 -6.35 -15.45
C ARG A 41 -8.45 -7.75 -15.30
N GLU A 42 -8.37 -8.50 -16.39
CA GLU A 42 -7.78 -9.85 -16.41
C GLU A 42 -6.30 -9.79 -16.05
N ALA A 43 -5.54 -8.89 -16.68
CA ALA A 43 -4.12 -8.70 -16.37
C ALA A 43 -3.86 -8.30 -14.91
N HIS A 44 -4.68 -7.41 -14.35
CA HIS A 44 -4.59 -7.03 -12.94
C HIS A 44 -4.93 -8.20 -12.02
N SER A 45 -5.93 -9.01 -12.38
CA SER A 45 -6.32 -10.19 -11.61
C SER A 45 -5.22 -11.25 -11.60
N ALA A 46 -4.58 -11.50 -12.75
CA ALA A 46 -3.44 -12.40 -12.85
C ALA A 46 -2.26 -11.92 -12.00
N TRP A 47 -1.92 -10.63 -12.09
CA TRP A 47 -0.88 -10.02 -11.27
C TRP A 47 -1.19 -10.12 -9.76
N ALA A 48 -2.43 -9.85 -9.35
CA ALA A 48 -2.85 -9.94 -7.96
C ALA A 48 -2.78 -11.39 -7.42
N ARG A 49 -3.13 -12.38 -8.24
CA ARG A 49 -2.97 -13.80 -7.88
C ARG A 49 -1.50 -14.19 -7.70
N ALA A 50 -0.62 -13.75 -8.60
CA ALA A 50 0.83 -13.96 -8.49
C ALA A 50 1.38 -13.33 -7.19
N ALA A 51 1.01 -12.07 -6.91
CA ALA A 51 1.43 -11.39 -5.70
C ALA A 51 1.00 -12.12 -4.41
N ARG A 52 -0.22 -12.69 -4.37
CA ARG A 52 -0.69 -13.48 -3.22
C ARG A 52 0.07 -14.79 -3.03
N ARG A 53 0.58 -15.39 -4.11
CA ARG A 53 1.47 -16.56 -4.05
C ARG A 53 2.91 -16.19 -3.67
N GLY A 54 3.22 -14.91 -3.51
CA GLY A 54 4.60 -14.44 -3.29
C GLY A 54 5.44 -14.41 -4.56
N GLU A 55 4.84 -14.66 -5.74
CA GLU A 55 5.51 -14.53 -7.03
C GLU A 55 5.66 -13.05 -7.36
N LYS A 56 6.80 -12.48 -6.95
CA LYS A 56 7.19 -11.11 -7.32
C LYS A 56 7.49 -11.08 -8.82
N PRO A 57 6.98 -10.10 -9.57
CA PRO A 57 7.30 -9.98 -10.98
C PRO A 57 8.81 -9.74 -11.16
N LYS A 58 9.38 -10.26 -12.25
CA LYS A 58 10.80 -10.08 -12.59
C LYS A 58 11.12 -8.58 -12.67
N GLY A 59 12.12 -8.13 -11.91
CA GLY A 59 12.48 -6.71 -11.78
C GLY A 59 11.69 -5.92 -10.73
N TRP A 60 10.90 -6.60 -9.87
CA TRP A 60 10.36 -5.96 -8.67
C TRP A 60 11.50 -5.59 -7.73
N VAL A 61 11.74 -4.29 -7.60
CA VAL A 61 12.55 -3.72 -6.53
C VAL A 61 11.59 -3.24 -5.43
N PRO A 62 11.92 -3.43 -4.14
CA PRO A 62 11.25 -2.69 -3.08
C PRO A 62 11.26 -1.20 -3.44
N SER A 63 10.19 -0.48 -3.10
CA SER A 63 10.18 0.95 -3.37
C SER A 63 11.36 1.57 -2.61
N VAL A 64 12.31 2.17 -3.33
CA VAL A 64 13.49 2.87 -2.77
C VAL A 64 13.08 3.87 -1.67
N ARG A 65 11.84 4.36 -1.70
CA ARG A 65 11.24 5.24 -0.70
C ARG A 65 11.01 4.58 0.66
N ILE A 66 10.70 3.29 0.70
CA ILE A 66 10.52 2.53 1.95
C ILE A 66 11.90 2.28 2.56
N GLU A 67 12.87 1.86 1.76
CA GLU A 67 14.26 1.65 2.21
C GLU A 67 14.86 2.94 2.78
N LYS A 68 14.80 4.05 2.03
CA LYS A 68 15.32 5.35 2.51
C LYS A 68 14.62 5.85 3.79
N ARG A 69 13.31 5.61 3.93
CA ARG A 69 12.59 5.98 5.16
C ARG A 69 13.06 5.14 6.34
N MET A 70 13.27 3.85 6.13
CA MET A 70 13.72 2.95 7.19
C MET A 70 15.16 3.26 7.60
N THR A 71 16.06 3.53 6.66
CA THR A 71 17.43 3.95 6.97
C THR A 71 17.46 5.27 7.73
N MET A 72 16.70 6.29 7.32
CA MET A 72 16.62 7.55 8.07
C MET A 72 16.09 7.37 9.51
N LEU A 73 15.19 6.41 9.74
CA LEU A 73 14.71 6.11 11.09
C LEU A 73 15.78 5.42 11.93
N ILE A 74 16.52 4.47 11.33
CA ILE A 74 17.64 3.78 11.98
C ILE A 74 18.74 4.78 12.33
N ASP A 75 19.14 5.63 11.38
CA ASP A 75 20.16 6.66 11.58
C ASP A 75 19.75 7.63 12.69
N ARG A 76 18.46 8.03 12.70
CA ARG A 76 17.91 8.89 13.76
C ARG A 76 18.01 8.23 15.13
N VAL A 77 17.59 6.98 15.26
CA VAL A 77 17.67 6.23 16.53
C VAL A 77 19.12 6.03 16.95
N ALA A 78 20.02 5.74 16.02
CA ALA A 78 21.45 5.57 16.30
C ALA A 78 22.13 6.87 16.75
N SER A 79 21.59 8.03 16.37
CA SER A 79 22.07 9.34 16.82
C SER A 79 21.47 9.81 18.16
N MET A 80 20.50 9.10 18.73
CA MET A 80 19.90 9.47 20.01
C MET A 80 20.84 9.15 21.15
N SER A 81 20.87 9.99 22.18
CA SER A 81 21.57 9.64 23.41
C SER A 81 20.84 8.53 24.17
N GLU A 82 21.57 7.86 25.07
CA GLU A 82 20.99 6.84 25.95
C GLU A 82 19.84 7.42 26.79
N GLU A 83 20.00 8.65 27.29
CA GLU A 83 18.98 9.38 28.05
C GLU A 83 17.70 9.63 27.22
N GLU A 84 17.84 9.99 25.94
CA GLU A 84 16.69 10.21 25.06
C GLU A 84 15.95 8.91 24.74
N LEU A 85 16.69 7.81 24.58
CA LEU A 85 16.10 6.48 24.35
C LEU A 85 15.34 5.99 25.58
N GLU A 86 15.90 6.19 26.77
CA GLU A 86 15.25 5.85 28.04
C GLU A 86 13.97 6.69 28.25
N ALA A 87 14.03 8.00 27.98
CA ALA A 87 12.86 8.87 28.05
C ALA A 87 11.73 8.41 27.11
N LEU A 88 12.07 7.98 25.89
CA LEU A 88 11.09 7.42 24.95
C LEU A 88 10.47 6.11 25.47
N ALA A 89 11.27 5.21 26.05
CA ALA A 89 10.78 3.95 26.61
C ALA A 89 9.78 4.20 27.75
N VAL A 90 10.11 5.11 28.67
CA VAL A 90 9.23 5.50 29.78
C VAL A 90 7.93 6.14 29.26
N ALA A 91 8.02 7.00 28.23
CA ALA A 91 6.84 7.61 27.61
C ALA A 91 5.92 6.55 26.98
N HIS A 92 6.50 5.57 26.29
CA HIS A 92 5.76 4.47 25.68
C HIS A 92 5.05 3.60 26.73
N GLU A 93 5.72 3.23 27.83
CA GLU A 93 5.08 2.51 28.94
C GLU A 93 3.90 3.28 29.53
N ARG A 94 4.06 4.60 29.71
CA ARG A 94 3.00 5.45 30.22
C ARG A 94 1.79 5.44 29.28
N GLN A 95 2.02 5.51 27.97
CA GLN A 95 0.94 5.45 26.99
C GLN A 95 0.19 4.12 27.06
N LEU A 96 0.90 2.99 27.12
CA LEU A 96 0.28 1.66 27.25
C LEU A 96 -0.58 1.55 28.53
N ARG A 97 -0.14 2.13 29.65
CA ARG A 97 -0.94 2.17 30.88
C ARG A 97 -2.23 2.98 30.70
N LEU A 98 -2.19 4.10 29.98
CA LEU A 98 -3.37 4.92 29.71
C LEU A 98 -4.35 4.19 28.78
N GLU A 99 -3.87 3.53 27.73
CA GLU A 99 -4.69 2.72 26.84
C GLU A 99 -5.38 1.58 27.61
N ALA A 100 -4.65 0.86 28.48
CA ALA A 100 -5.20 -0.19 29.31
C ALA A 100 -6.22 0.29 30.37
N GLN A 101 -6.14 1.56 30.78
CA GLN A 101 -7.15 2.18 31.65
C GLN A 101 -8.40 2.59 30.87
N ALA A 102 -8.25 3.01 29.61
CA ALA A 102 -9.36 3.43 28.75
C ALA A 102 -10.22 2.26 28.25
N GLU A 103 -9.68 1.05 28.23
CA GLU A 103 -10.40 -0.17 27.86
C GLU A 103 -11.23 -0.78 29.01
N ARG A 104 -11.18 -0.21 30.21
CA ARG A 104 -11.93 -0.63 31.41
C ARG A 104 -13.18 0.22 31.60
#